data_AF-A0A7S2ALQ7-F1
#
_entry.id   AF-A0A7S2ALQ7-F1
#
_cell.length_a   1.000
_cell.length_b   1.000
_cell.length_c   1.000
_cell.angle_alpha   90.00
_cell.angle_beta   90.00
_cell.angle_gamma   90.00
#
_symmetry.space_group_name_H-M   'P 1'
#
loop_
_entity.id
_entity.type
_entity.pdbx_description
1 polymer ?
#
loop_
_entity_poly.entity_id
_entity_poly.type
_entity_poly.pdbx_seq_one_letter_code
_entity_poly.pdbx_strand_id
1 'polypeptide(L)'
;ANHVGPLHTLDDVMNLGPGLSDPMGEQFHQDPHPDSVPFADYLLDPLTMAEAGPECYPYYNFASPETCDFTTILDGWFGDLGDLNHENPDVQTYLLDWISYMRSTYGIDGFRLDTALYIPPPFLASFQEAADVYIVGEVVTYNQTLHASYQEVLTGVLNFPITEHIKTAFSSEGDLSFLGNLLITQNLPATGYNDVHLLGNFVDNHDGDR
;
A
#
# COMPACT_ATOMS: atom_id res chain seq x y z
N ALA A 1 -0.06 -4.17 7.11
CA ALA A 1 0.29 -2.74 7.03
C ALA A 1 1.80 -2.68 6.92
N ASN A 2 2.32 -1.83 6.03
CA ASN A 2 3.76 -1.53 5.95
C ASN A 2 4.20 -0.77 7.22
N HIS A 3 3.32 0.09 7.72
CA HIS A 3 3.65 0.98 8.82
C HIS A 3 3.16 0.49 10.18
N VAL A 4 3.88 0.86 11.25
CA VAL A 4 3.54 0.49 12.63
C VAL A 4 3.57 1.67 13.58
N GLY A 5 2.39 1.98 14.16
CA GLY A 5 2.19 2.90 15.29
C GLY A 5 2.64 4.34 15.05
N PRO A 6 2.05 5.35 15.72
CA PRO A 6 2.74 6.62 15.87
C PRO A 6 4.01 6.40 16.68
N LEU A 7 5.18 6.69 16.12
CA LEU A 7 6.47 6.53 16.80
C LEU A 7 7.14 7.89 16.97
N HIS A 8 7.16 8.41 18.19
CA HIS A 8 7.81 9.70 18.50
C HIS A 8 8.98 9.54 19.46
N THR A 9 9.09 8.38 20.10
CA THR A 9 10.10 8.08 21.11
C THR A 9 10.56 6.62 21.03
N LEU A 10 11.74 6.32 21.60
CA LEU A 10 12.19 4.94 21.76
C LEU A 10 11.23 4.11 22.62
N ASP A 11 10.53 4.73 23.57
CA ASP A 11 9.53 4.01 24.38
C ASP A 11 8.36 3.53 23.52
N ASP A 12 7.94 4.31 22.50
CA ASP A 12 6.91 3.88 21.55
C ASP A 12 7.36 2.64 20.76
N VAL A 13 8.63 2.65 20.30
CA VAL A 13 9.25 1.50 19.60
C VAL A 13 9.34 0.28 20.52
N MET A 14 9.73 0.46 21.77
CA MET A 14 9.84 -0.63 22.73
C MET A 14 8.47 -1.22 23.14
N ASN A 15 7.39 -0.47 22.94
CA ASN A 15 6.02 -0.94 23.14
C ASN A 15 5.46 -1.69 21.93
N LEU A 16 6.18 -1.74 20.79
CA LEU A 16 5.82 -2.61 19.67
C LEU A 16 5.89 -4.08 20.07
N GLY A 17 5.22 -4.92 19.29
CA GLY A 17 5.18 -6.35 19.53
C GLY A 17 6.58 -7.00 19.51
N PRO A 18 6.74 -8.18 20.15
CA PRO A 18 7.99 -8.92 20.09
C PRO A 18 8.43 -9.14 18.63
N GLY A 19 9.69 -8.84 18.34
CA GLY A 19 10.25 -8.96 16.99
C GLY A 19 10.24 -7.66 16.16
N LEU A 20 9.54 -6.62 16.62
CA LEU A 20 9.55 -5.27 16.03
C LEU A 20 10.09 -4.19 17.00
N SER A 21 10.37 -4.56 18.25
CA SER A 21 10.96 -3.68 19.24
C SER A 21 12.47 -3.50 18.97
N ASP A 22 12.81 -2.56 18.09
CA ASP A 22 14.19 -2.29 17.67
C ASP A 22 14.62 -0.85 17.99
N PRO A 23 15.29 -0.62 19.13
CA PRO A 23 15.75 0.72 19.51
C PRO A 23 16.92 1.22 18.65
N MET A 24 17.51 0.40 17.78
CA MET A 24 18.56 0.80 16.84
C MET A 24 18.01 1.25 15.48
N GLY A 25 16.75 0.92 15.17
CA GLY A 25 16.06 1.36 13.97
C GLY A 25 16.39 0.57 12.70
N GLU A 26 17.15 -0.51 12.78
CA GLU A 26 17.56 -1.37 11.66
C GLU A 26 16.36 -2.02 10.94
N GLN A 27 15.24 -2.16 11.64
CA GLN A 27 13.98 -2.68 11.10
C GLN A 27 13.11 -1.64 10.40
N PHE A 28 13.51 -0.37 10.40
CA PHE A 28 12.75 0.72 9.77
C PHE A 28 13.56 1.33 8.62
N HIS A 29 12.88 1.79 7.58
CA HIS A 29 13.54 2.61 6.58
C HIS A 29 13.94 3.96 7.18
N GLN A 30 15.19 4.35 6.90
CA GLN A 30 15.79 5.60 7.35
C GLN A 30 16.39 6.41 6.18
N ASP A 31 16.51 5.84 4.98
CA ASP A 31 17.02 6.55 3.82
C ASP A 31 16.08 7.69 3.38
N PRO A 32 16.60 8.84 2.90
CA PRO A 32 18.01 9.15 2.65
C PRO A 32 18.73 9.75 3.88
N HIS A 33 18.13 9.72 5.08
CA HIS A 33 18.86 10.14 6.27
C HIS A 33 19.97 9.11 6.53
N PRO A 34 21.25 9.50 6.41
CA PRO A 34 22.34 8.54 6.56
C PRO A 34 22.29 7.90 7.94
N ASP A 35 22.71 6.63 8.06
CA ASP A 35 22.95 5.84 9.30
C ASP A 35 23.73 6.60 10.40
N SER A 36 24.21 7.80 10.12
CA SER A 36 24.87 8.73 11.04
C SER A 36 23.92 9.50 11.98
N VAL A 37 22.62 9.59 11.69
CA VAL A 37 21.65 10.19 12.62
C VAL A 37 21.19 9.12 13.60
N PRO A 38 21.26 9.34 14.93
CA PRO A 38 20.71 8.39 15.89
C PRO A 38 19.21 8.15 15.61
N PHE A 39 18.76 6.90 15.63
CA PHE A 39 17.36 6.58 15.36
C PHE A 39 16.37 7.37 16.23
N ALA A 40 16.73 7.62 17.50
CA ALA A 40 15.93 8.45 18.40
C ALA A 40 15.70 9.89 17.90
N ASP A 41 16.65 10.46 17.15
CA ASP A 41 16.51 11.76 16.52
C ASP A 41 15.71 11.65 15.21
N TYR A 42 15.85 10.56 14.46
CA TYR A 42 15.06 10.29 13.25
C TYR A 42 13.56 10.15 13.55
N LEU A 43 13.18 9.55 14.68
CA LEU A 43 11.79 9.47 15.13
C LEU A 43 11.08 10.83 15.24
N LEU A 44 11.84 11.92 15.40
CA LEU A 44 11.29 13.27 15.55
C LEU A 44 11.03 13.94 14.20
N ASP A 45 11.70 13.49 13.14
CA ASP A 45 11.66 14.08 11.79
C ASP A 45 11.99 13.00 10.75
N PRO A 46 11.13 11.98 10.58
CA PRO A 46 11.37 10.91 9.62
C PRO A 46 11.21 11.43 8.19
N LEU A 47 11.85 10.78 7.21
CA LEU A 47 11.48 10.98 5.81
C LEU A 47 10.04 10.53 5.66
N THR A 48 9.17 11.39 5.16
CA THR A 48 7.75 11.07 4.97
C THR A 48 7.35 11.08 3.50
N MET A 49 6.29 10.33 3.23
CA MET A 49 5.53 10.36 1.99
C MET A 49 5.21 11.76 1.45
N ALA A 50 5.06 12.76 2.33
CA ALA A 50 4.74 14.14 1.95
C ALA A 50 5.88 14.81 1.16
N GLU A 51 7.09 14.26 1.23
CA GLU A 51 8.29 14.79 0.59
C GLU A 51 8.49 14.27 -0.83
N ALA A 52 7.70 13.28 -1.27
CA ALA A 52 7.75 12.71 -2.63
C ALA A 52 7.35 13.71 -3.73
N GLY A 53 6.92 14.92 -3.36
CA GLY A 53 6.49 15.96 -4.29
C GLY A 53 5.06 15.75 -4.80
N PRO A 54 4.42 16.82 -5.31
CA PRO A 54 3.02 16.76 -5.72
C PRO A 54 2.75 15.80 -6.87
N GLU A 55 3.73 15.55 -7.73
CA GLU A 55 3.65 14.65 -8.87
C GLU A 55 3.54 13.17 -8.49
N CYS A 56 3.95 12.83 -7.27
CA CYS A 56 3.90 11.48 -6.74
C CYS A 56 2.61 11.17 -6.00
N TYR A 57 1.72 12.15 -5.75
CA TYR A 57 0.49 11.86 -5.00
C TYR A 57 -0.35 10.80 -5.73
N PRO A 58 -0.62 9.65 -5.10
CA PRO A 58 -1.27 8.51 -5.75
C PRO A 58 -2.65 8.79 -6.33
N TYR A 59 -3.36 9.76 -5.73
CA TYR A 59 -4.68 10.22 -6.16
C TYR A 59 -4.67 10.98 -7.49
N TYR A 60 -3.50 11.35 -8.02
CA TYR A 60 -3.42 11.95 -9.34
C TYR A 60 -3.28 10.88 -10.42
N ASN A 61 -4.11 10.99 -11.47
CA ASN A 61 -4.13 10.07 -12.61
C ASN A 61 -2.79 9.89 -13.34
N PHE A 62 -1.84 10.81 -13.15
CA PHE A 62 -0.55 10.78 -13.82
C PHE A 62 0.57 10.22 -12.94
N ALA A 63 0.34 9.99 -11.64
CA ALA A 63 1.36 9.42 -10.76
C ALA A 63 1.74 8.01 -11.24
N SER A 64 3.03 7.83 -11.51
CA SER A 64 3.62 6.59 -11.99
C SER A 64 5.14 6.60 -11.79
N PRO A 65 5.81 5.43 -11.82
CA PRO A 65 7.28 5.37 -11.79
C PRO A 65 7.97 6.11 -12.94
N GLU A 66 7.25 6.46 -14.02
CA GLU A 66 7.79 7.23 -15.14
C GLU A 66 7.76 8.74 -14.89
N THR A 67 6.85 9.20 -14.03
CA THR A 67 6.57 10.62 -13.82
C THR A 67 7.13 11.16 -12.52
N CYS A 68 7.50 10.28 -11.58
CA CYS A 68 8.09 10.69 -10.32
C CYS A 68 8.92 9.56 -9.68
N ASP A 69 9.75 9.92 -8.70
CA ASP A 69 10.56 8.96 -7.95
C ASP A 69 9.73 8.23 -6.89
N PHE A 70 9.47 6.94 -7.12
CA PHE A 70 8.69 6.11 -6.21
C PHE A 70 9.46 5.67 -4.96
N THR A 71 10.76 5.97 -4.85
CA THR A 71 11.57 5.59 -3.67
C THR A 71 10.95 6.14 -2.39
N THR A 72 10.61 7.43 -2.35
CA THR A 72 9.93 8.04 -1.18
C THR A 72 8.52 7.48 -0.96
N ILE A 73 7.87 6.92 -2.00
CA ILE A 73 6.58 6.24 -1.84
C ILE A 73 6.72 4.88 -1.13
N LEU A 74 7.81 4.17 -1.41
CA LEU A 74 8.02 2.81 -0.93
C LEU A 74 8.78 2.76 0.40
N ASP A 75 9.65 3.73 0.64
CA ASP A 75 10.58 3.74 1.77
C ASP A 75 10.33 4.90 2.75
N GLY A 76 9.34 5.75 2.46
CA GLY A 76 8.96 6.89 3.30
C GLY A 76 7.89 6.55 4.33
N TRP A 77 7.98 7.19 5.50
CA TRP A 77 7.00 7.03 6.56
C TRP A 77 5.64 7.62 6.17
N PHE A 78 4.58 6.89 6.49
CA PHE A 78 3.21 7.38 6.36
C PHE A 78 2.91 8.30 7.54
N GLY A 79 3.33 9.57 7.44
CA GLY A 79 3.23 10.52 8.53
C GLY A 79 4.18 10.15 9.66
N ASP A 80 3.64 9.89 10.84
CA ASP A 80 4.40 9.46 12.02
C ASP A 80 4.41 7.94 12.22
N LEU A 81 3.94 7.19 11.23
CA LEU A 81 3.91 5.74 11.27
C LEU A 81 5.23 5.14 10.78
N GLY A 82 5.87 4.35 11.64
CA GLY A 82 7.18 3.74 11.33
C GLY A 82 7.11 2.82 10.12
N ASP A 83 7.86 3.14 9.06
CA ASP A 83 7.93 2.35 7.83
C ASP A 83 8.87 1.15 8.00
N LEU A 84 8.35 -0.07 7.84
CA LEU A 84 9.13 -1.30 8.04
C LEU A 84 10.05 -1.54 6.84
N ASN A 85 11.33 -1.79 7.12
CA ASN A 85 12.33 -2.08 6.12
C ASN A 85 12.14 -3.49 5.55
N HIS A 86 11.49 -3.59 4.40
CA HIS A 86 11.24 -4.86 3.73
C HIS A 86 12.49 -5.48 3.08
N GLU A 87 13.62 -4.77 3.01
CA GLU A 87 14.91 -5.36 2.61
C GLU A 87 15.60 -6.08 3.78
N ASN A 88 15.24 -5.75 5.02
CA ASN A 88 15.75 -6.42 6.21
C ASN A 88 15.20 -7.87 6.30
N PRO A 89 16.07 -8.91 6.29
CA PRO A 89 15.63 -10.31 6.32
C PRO A 89 14.82 -10.69 7.57
N ASP A 90 15.06 -10.05 8.71
CA ASP A 90 14.34 -10.33 9.95
C ASP A 90 12.91 -9.79 9.87
N VAL A 91 12.73 -8.59 9.30
CA VAL A 91 11.40 -8.00 9.03
C VAL A 91 10.61 -8.87 8.05
N GLN A 92 11.25 -9.28 6.95
CA GLN A 92 10.60 -10.16 5.97
C GLN A 92 10.15 -11.47 6.62
N THR A 93 11.05 -12.15 7.33
CA THR A 93 10.76 -13.42 7.99
C THR A 93 9.59 -13.27 8.96
N TYR A 94 9.62 -12.23 9.79
CA TYR A 94 8.57 -11.97 10.77
C TYR A 94 7.19 -11.78 10.11
N LEU A 95 7.09 -10.96 9.07
CA LEU A 95 5.81 -10.66 8.40
C LEU A 95 5.27 -11.86 7.60
N LEU A 96 6.13 -12.61 6.93
CA LEU A 96 5.75 -13.81 6.17
C LEU A 96 5.31 -14.96 7.10
N ASP A 97 5.99 -15.14 8.23
CA ASP A 97 5.58 -16.09 9.26
C ASP A 97 4.26 -15.67 9.90
N TRP A 98 4.08 -14.37 10.16
CA TRP A 98 2.85 -13.83 10.73
C TRP A 98 1.64 -14.12 9.84
N ILE A 99 1.70 -13.81 8.53
CA ILE A 99 0.55 -14.01 7.65
C ILE A 99 0.21 -15.50 7.49
N SER A 100 1.23 -16.35 7.39
CA SER A 100 1.09 -17.82 7.35
C SER A 100 0.45 -18.36 8.64
N TYR A 101 0.90 -17.85 9.79
CA TYR A 101 0.35 -18.18 11.10
C TYR A 101 -1.10 -17.74 11.22
N MET A 102 -1.43 -16.50 10.82
CA MET A 102 -2.79 -15.96 10.88
C MET A 102 -3.75 -16.82 10.05
N ARG A 103 -3.36 -17.15 8.81
CA ARG A 103 -4.15 -18.03 7.93
C ARG A 103 -4.37 -19.40 8.55
N SER A 104 -3.29 -20.09 8.94
CA SER A 104 -3.37 -21.47 9.43
C SER A 104 -4.04 -21.61 10.80
N THR A 105 -3.83 -20.65 11.70
CA THR A 105 -4.35 -20.72 13.08
C THR A 105 -5.83 -20.38 13.15
N TYR A 106 -6.27 -19.37 12.40
CA TYR A 106 -7.64 -18.86 12.47
C TYR A 106 -8.51 -19.33 11.30
N GLY A 107 -7.96 -20.05 10.33
CA GLY A 107 -8.70 -20.52 9.16
C GLY A 107 -9.19 -19.38 8.28
N ILE A 108 -8.36 -18.36 8.07
CA ILE A 108 -8.72 -17.17 7.28
C ILE A 108 -8.73 -17.54 5.79
N ASP A 109 -9.84 -17.25 5.11
CA ASP A 109 -10.05 -17.55 3.68
C ASP A 109 -9.56 -16.43 2.73
N GLY A 110 -9.26 -15.25 3.26
CA GLY A 110 -8.74 -14.13 2.49
C GLY A 110 -8.45 -12.89 3.34
N PHE A 111 -7.62 -12.00 2.81
CA PHE A 111 -7.16 -10.79 3.48
C PHE A 111 -7.47 -9.54 2.68
N ARG A 112 -7.83 -8.45 3.36
CA ARG A 112 -7.69 -7.09 2.83
C ARG A 112 -6.34 -6.57 3.29
N LEU A 113 -5.48 -6.21 2.35
CA LEU A 113 -4.15 -5.69 2.65
C LEU A 113 -4.17 -4.17 2.59
N ASP A 114 -4.03 -3.55 3.77
CA ASP A 114 -3.84 -2.12 3.95
C ASP A 114 -2.56 -1.63 3.24
N THR A 115 -2.59 -0.40 2.72
CA THR A 115 -1.41 0.32 2.20
C THR A 115 -0.57 -0.45 1.17
N ALA A 116 -1.19 -1.26 0.30
CA ALA A 116 -0.44 -2.12 -0.63
C ALA A 116 0.41 -1.32 -1.64
N LEU A 117 -0.02 -0.12 -2.03
CA LEU A 117 0.75 0.77 -2.92
C LEU A 117 2.12 1.16 -2.34
N TYR A 118 2.25 1.15 -1.01
CA TYR A 118 3.44 1.60 -0.29
C TYR A 118 4.38 0.45 0.06
N ILE A 119 4.18 -0.74 -0.52
CA ILE A 119 4.98 -1.92 -0.25
C ILE A 119 5.72 -2.30 -1.54
N PRO A 120 7.04 -2.58 -1.49
CA PRO A 120 7.78 -3.04 -2.65
C PRO A 120 7.12 -4.27 -3.31
N PRO A 121 6.85 -4.26 -4.64
CA PRO A 121 6.21 -5.37 -5.33
C PRO A 121 6.87 -6.75 -5.13
N PRO A 122 8.22 -6.88 -5.05
CA PRO A 122 8.85 -8.18 -4.76
C PRO A 122 8.45 -8.75 -3.39
N PHE A 123 8.30 -7.89 -2.37
CA PHE A 123 7.82 -8.34 -1.07
C PHE A 123 6.33 -8.70 -1.11
N LEU A 124 5.49 -7.93 -1.81
CA LEU A 124 4.08 -8.27 -2.00
C LEU A 124 3.88 -9.65 -2.64
N ALA A 125 4.69 -10.00 -3.64
CA ALA A 125 4.64 -11.33 -4.25
C ALA A 125 4.94 -12.44 -3.23
N SER A 126 5.98 -12.25 -2.41
CA SER A 126 6.34 -13.18 -1.34
C SER A 126 5.26 -13.26 -0.26
N PHE A 127 4.65 -12.14 0.08
CA PHE A 127 3.56 -12.04 1.06
C PHE A 127 2.28 -12.73 0.58
N GLN A 128 1.93 -12.56 -0.69
CA GLN A 128 0.82 -13.25 -1.35
C GLN A 128 1.05 -14.78 -1.38
N GLU A 129 2.27 -15.23 -1.67
CA GLU A 129 2.63 -16.65 -1.63
C GLU A 129 2.50 -17.22 -0.21
N ALA A 130 3.03 -16.53 0.80
CA ALA A 130 2.95 -16.96 2.20
C ALA A 130 1.51 -17.01 2.74
N ALA A 131 0.67 -16.05 2.33
CA ALA A 131 -0.75 -16.05 2.71
C ALA A 131 -1.50 -17.26 2.12
N ASP A 132 -1.17 -17.67 0.89
CA ASP A 132 -1.75 -18.82 0.16
C ASP A 132 -3.30 -18.83 0.18
N VAL A 133 -3.88 -17.62 0.08
CA VAL A 133 -5.31 -17.33 -0.04
C VAL A 133 -5.50 -16.02 -0.82
N TYR A 134 -6.75 -15.69 -1.16
CA TYR A 134 -7.05 -14.43 -1.85
C TYR A 134 -6.64 -13.22 -1.00
N ILE A 135 -5.88 -12.29 -1.60
CA ILE A 135 -5.63 -10.96 -1.04
C ILE A 135 -6.26 -9.92 -1.94
N VAL A 136 -7.01 -8.98 -1.35
CA VAL A 136 -7.42 -7.74 -1.99
C VAL A 136 -6.57 -6.58 -1.45
N GLY A 137 -5.65 -6.09 -2.27
CA GLY A 137 -4.75 -5.00 -1.92
C GLY A 137 -5.40 -3.63 -2.04
N GLU A 138 -5.16 -2.77 -1.07
CA GLU A 138 -5.46 -1.35 -1.16
C GLU A 138 -4.37 -0.63 -1.95
N VAL A 139 -4.61 -0.45 -3.25
CA VAL A 139 -3.75 0.32 -4.14
C VAL A 139 -4.49 1.59 -4.50
N VAL A 140 -4.26 2.64 -3.71
CA VAL A 140 -5.01 3.90 -3.82
C VAL A 140 -4.49 4.73 -4.98
N THR A 141 -4.92 4.43 -6.20
CA THR A 141 -4.60 5.26 -7.36
C THR A 141 -5.73 5.23 -8.39
N TYR A 142 -5.84 6.32 -9.16
CA TYR A 142 -6.74 6.40 -10.31
C TYR A 142 -6.02 6.16 -11.64
N ASN A 143 -4.68 6.06 -11.63
CA ASN A 143 -3.90 5.61 -12.78
C ASN A 143 -4.13 4.10 -12.99
N GLN A 144 -4.89 3.74 -14.02
CA GLN A 144 -5.31 2.36 -14.25
C GLN A 144 -4.14 1.42 -14.58
N THR A 145 -3.09 1.88 -15.25
CA THR A 145 -1.94 1.02 -15.60
C THR A 145 -1.11 0.70 -14.35
N LEU A 146 -0.87 1.70 -13.51
CA LEU A 146 -0.23 1.49 -12.20
C LEU A 146 -1.09 0.60 -11.30
N HIS A 147 -2.41 0.83 -11.27
CA HIS A 147 -3.33 0.00 -10.50
C HIS A 147 -3.31 -1.47 -10.96
N ALA A 148 -3.37 -1.68 -12.27
CA ALA A 148 -3.36 -3.01 -12.88
C ALA A 148 -2.06 -3.78 -12.63
N SER A 149 -0.90 -3.11 -12.57
CA SER A 149 0.39 -3.79 -12.36
C SER A 149 0.47 -4.52 -11.01
N TYR A 150 -0.34 -4.13 -10.01
CA TYR A 150 -0.39 -4.84 -8.74
C TYR A 150 -1.09 -6.20 -8.82
N GLN A 151 -1.87 -6.49 -9.88
CA GLN A 151 -2.37 -7.84 -10.14
C GLN A 151 -1.28 -8.81 -10.62
N GLU A 152 -0.05 -8.35 -10.87
CA GLU A 152 1.09 -9.24 -11.11
C GLU A 152 1.63 -9.86 -9.80
N VAL A 153 1.39 -9.20 -8.66
CA VAL A 153 1.96 -9.59 -7.35
C VAL A 153 0.89 -9.88 -6.29
N LEU A 154 -0.35 -9.46 -6.50
CA LEU A 154 -1.50 -9.74 -5.65
C LEU A 154 -2.64 -10.37 -6.45
N THR A 155 -3.47 -11.19 -5.80
CA THR A 155 -4.61 -11.83 -6.46
C THR A 155 -5.68 -10.83 -6.89
N GLY A 156 -5.98 -9.85 -6.04
CA GLY A 156 -6.96 -8.80 -6.28
C GLY A 156 -6.53 -7.46 -5.72
N VAL A 157 -7.19 -6.40 -6.18
CA VAL A 157 -6.98 -5.02 -5.70
C VAL A 157 -8.31 -4.31 -5.56
N LEU A 158 -8.44 -3.43 -4.56
CA LEU A 158 -9.61 -2.58 -4.38
C LEU A 158 -9.72 -1.64 -5.57
N ASN A 159 -10.89 -1.57 -6.20
CA ASN A 159 -11.11 -0.82 -7.44
C ASN A 159 -11.28 0.68 -7.18
N PHE A 160 -10.26 1.34 -6.63
CA PHE A 160 -10.26 2.80 -6.47
C PHE A 160 -10.62 3.55 -7.76
N PRO A 161 -10.19 3.13 -8.98
CA PRO A 161 -10.62 3.79 -10.21
C PRO A 161 -12.14 3.90 -10.37
N ILE A 162 -12.94 2.96 -9.85
CA ILE A 162 -14.40 2.93 -10.08
C ILE A 162 -15.18 3.87 -9.16
N THR A 163 -14.68 4.23 -7.99
CA THR A 163 -15.45 4.91 -6.94
C THR A 163 -15.97 6.27 -7.41
N GLU A 164 -15.10 7.14 -7.90
CA GLU A 164 -15.47 8.46 -8.40
C GLU A 164 -16.35 8.39 -9.66
N HIS A 165 -16.19 7.34 -10.47
CA HIS A 165 -17.03 7.11 -11.64
C HIS A 165 -18.46 6.72 -11.24
N ILE A 166 -18.62 5.86 -10.23
CA ILE A 166 -19.95 5.52 -9.68
C ILE A 166 -20.58 6.75 -9.03
N LYS A 167 -19.85 7.45 -8.15
CA LYS A 167 -20.37 8.66 -7.47
C LYS A 167 -20.81 9.73 -8.47
N THR A 168 -19.99 10.00 -9.50
CA THR A 168 -20.33 10.97 -10.55
C THR A 168 -21.54 10.51 -11.34
N ALA A 169 -21.56 9.26 -11.80
CA ALA A 169 -22.63 8.72 -12.64
C ALA A 169 -24.01 8.70 -11.96
N PHE A 170 -24.05 8.55 -10.63
CA PHE A 170 -25.30 8.56 -9.84
C PHE A 170 -25.56 9.88 -9.10
N SER A 171 -24.79 10.94 -9.39
CA SER A 171 -25.09 12.29 -8.91
C SER A 171 -26.33 12.88 -9.60
N SER A 172 -26.86 14.00 -9.11
CA SER A 172 -28.06 14.63 -9.67
C SER A 172 -27.94 15.03 -11.14
N GLU A 173 -26.71 15.31 -11.59
CA GLU A 173 -26.37 15.65 -12.97
C GLU A 173 -25.50 14.57 -13.63
N GLY A 174 -25.54 13.34 -13.09
CA GLY A 174 -24.64 12.25 -13.45
C GLY A 174 -24.85 11.70 -14.86
N ASP A 175 -23.75 11.24 -15.45
CA ASP A 175 -23.73 10.60 -16.77
C ASP A 175 -23.12 9.19 -16.67
N LEU A 176 -23.91 8.18 -17.07
CA LEU A 176 -23.48 6.77 -17.11
C LEU A 176 -22.37 6.51 -18.13
N SER A 177 -22.16 7.41 -19.10
CA SER A 177 -21.11 7.25 -20.12
C SER A 177 -19.71 7.18 -19.52
N PHE A 178 -19.44 7.94 -18.45
CA PHE A 178 -18.17 7.92 -17.74
C PHE A 178 -17.88 6.56 -17.10
N LEU A 179 -18.86 6.00 -16.38
CA LEU A 179 -18.75 4.67 -15.81
C LEU A 179 -18.62 3.59 -16.90
N GLY A 180 -19.42 3.68 -17.96
CA GLY A 180 -19.35 2.76 -19.09
C GLY A 180 -17.98 2.75 -19.77
N ASN A 181 -17.39 3.93 -19.99
CA ASN A 181 -16.06 4.06 -20.58
C ASN A 181 -14.98 3.45 -19.68
N LEU A 182 -15.03 3.70 -18.37
CA LEU A 182 -14.09 3.08 -17.43
C LEU A 182 -14.16 1.54 -17.50
N LEU A 183 -15.36 0.97 -17.42
CA LEU A 183 -15.54 -0.49 -17.47
C LEU A 183 -15.01 -1.10 -18.78
N ILE A 184 -15.22 -0.42 -19.90
CA ILE A 184 -14.64 -0.81 -21.19
C ILE A 184 -13.11 -0.75 -21.11
N THR A 185 -12.53 0.36 -20.61
CA THR A 185 -11.08 0.55 -20.51
C THR A 185 -10.41 -0.46 -19.58
N GLN A 186 -10.99 -0.77 -18.42
CA GLN A 186 -10.45 -1.80 -17.51
C GLN A 186 -10.38 -3.17 -18.20
N ASN A 187 -11.33 -3.47 -19.09
CA ASN A 187 -11.38 -4.72 -19.82
C ASN A 187 -10.53 -4.74 -21.11
N LEU A 188 -9.81 -3.65 -21.42
CA LEU A 188 -8.88 -3.63 -22.56
C LEU A 188 -7.54 -4.27 -22.16
N PRO A 189 -6.97 -5.14 -23.01
CA PRO A 189 -5.64 -5.70 -22.76
C PRO A 189 -4.55 -4.64 -22.58
N ALA A 190 -4.70 -3.48 -23.22
CA ALA A 190 -3.73 -2.38 -23.13
C ALA A 190 -3.65 -1.76 -21.72
N THR A 191 -4.66 -1.94 -20.87
CA THR A 191 -4.65 -1.43 -19.49
C THR A 191 -3.83 -2.33 -18.56
N GLY A 192 -3.72 -3.63 -18.89
CA GLY A 192 -2.84 -4.57 -18.18
C GLY A 192 -3.46 -5.33 -17.01
N TYR A 193 -4.79 -5.26 -16.79
CA TYR A 193 -5.43 -6.12 -15.77
C TYR A 193 -5.37 -7.60 -16.20
N ASN A 194 -4.97 -8.47 -15.26
CA ASN A 194 -4.98 -9.92 -15.48
C ASN A 194 -6.40 -10.48 -15.46
N ASP A 195 -7.22 -10.03 -14.49
CA ASP A 195 -8.64 -10.39 -14.39
C ASP A 195 -9.41 -9.30 -13.63
N VAL A 196 -10.29 -8.58 -14.34
CA VAL A 196 -11.13 -7.53 -13.77
C VAL A 196 -12.19 -8.06 -12.79
N HIS A 197 -12.47 -9.36 -12.80
CA HIS A 197 -13.41 -10.00 -11.86
C HIS A 197 -12.81 -10.19 -10.46
N LEU A 198 -11.49 -10.04 -10.31
CA LEU A 198 -10.80 -10.10 -9.01
C LEU A 198 -10.67 -8.73 -8.33
N LEU A 199 -11.23 -7.68 -8.94
CA LEU A 199 -11.26 -6.33 -8.37
C LEU A 199 -12.36 -6.19 -7.32
N GLY A 200 -12.01 -5.60 -6.17
CA GLY A 200 -12.97 -5.28 -5.10
C GLY A 200 -13.69 -3.96 -5.36
N ASN A 201 -14.90 -4.00 -5.91
CA ASN A 201 -15.70 -2.79 -6.18
C ASN A 201 -16.32 -2.23 -4.89
N PHE A 202 -16.33 -0.91 -4.74
CA PHE A 202 -16.95 -0.21 -3.63
C PHE A 202 -17.44 1.19 -4.05
N VAL A 203 -18.29 1.80 -3.23
CA VAL A 203 -18.82 3.17 -3.41
C VAL A 203 -18.25 4.12 -2.37
N ASP A 204 -18.12 3.65 -1.14
CA ASP A 204 -17.62 4.36 0.02
C ASP A 204 -16.66 3.47 0.83
N ASN A 205 -15.83 4.09 1.66
CA ASN A 205 -14.94 3.40 2.59
C ASN A 205 -14.79 4.23 3.88
N HIS A 206 -13.79 3.89 4.69
CA HIS A 206 -13.54 4.55 5.96
C HIS A 206 -12.61 5.77 5.85
N ASP A 207 -11.97 5.98 4.70
CA ASP A 207 -10.99 7.05 4.45
C ASP A 207 -11.59 8.25 3.70
N GLY A 208 -12.83 8.12 3.23
CA GLY A 208 -13.54 9.17 2.50
C GLY A 208 -14.90 9.53 3.12
N ASP A 209 -15.41 10.69 2.72
CA ASP A 209 -16.78 11.09 3.04
C ASP A 209 -17.79 10.11 2.44
N ARG A 210 -18.89 9.88 3.19
CA ARG A 210 -20.00 8.99 2.81
C ARG A 210 -21.12 9.75 2.10
#